data_AF-A0A553ASZ5-F1
#
_entry.id   AF-A0A553ASZ5-F1
#
_cell.length_a   1.000
_cell.length_b   1.000
_cell.length_c   1.000
_cell.angle_alpha   90.00
_cell.angle_beta   90.00
_cell.angle_gamma   90.00
#
_symmetry.space_group_name_H-M   'P 1'
#
loop_
_entity.id
_entity.type
_entity.pdbx_description
1 polymer ?
#
loop_
_entity_poly.entity_id
_entity_poly.type
_entity_poly.pdbx_seq_one_letter_code
_entity_poly.pdbx_strand_id
1 'polypeptide(L)'
;MTKNEYIANITALNRTLATLEAATGDLVPRTAGAANCVEVEVGFSLARRVKLMIQYGDLYIQGFRNKDGELFLFAGSKYNGSGAVASQFNGKTDYGSLGWSRHSGKTVTLDDLDNALTTFYNAKAGTTTFANVQNAMLCCALGFAEALRFQDVSMAVMNGTEIASADVDWSARTKANDYKVRVKHR
;
A
#
# COMPACT_ATOMS: atom_id res chain seq x y z
N MET A 1 6.36 -5.98 13.27
CA MET A 1 5.17 -5.14 13.53
C MET A 1 4.17 -5.95 14.35
N THR A 2 3.56 -5.34 15.35
CA THR A 2 2.51 -5.95 16.17
C THR A 2 1.13 -5.82 15.51
N LYS A 3 0.16 -6.64 15.93
CA LYS A 3 -1.24 -6.53 15.48
C LYS A 3 -1.82 -5.13 15.75
N ASN A 4 -1.51 -4.55 16.91
CA ASN A 4 -2.02 -3.23 17.29
C ASN A 4 -1.46 -2.11 16.40
N GLU A 5 -0.15 -2.14 16.10
CA GLU A 5 0.46 -1.21 15.15
C GLU A 5 -0.16 -1.34 13.76
N TYR A 6 -0.37 -2.56 13.30
CA TYR A 6 -1.00 -2.81 12.01
C TYR A 6 -2.44 -2.27 11.93
N ILE A 7 -3.26 -2.56 12.94
CA ILE A 7 -4.64 -2.05 13.03
C ILE A 7 -4.65 -0.52 13.07
N ALA A 8 -3.74 0.10 13.84
CA ALA A 8 -3.61 1.55 13.91
C ALA A 8 -3.25 2.15 12.53
N ASN A 9 -2.29 1.55 11.82
CA ASN A 9 -1.91 1.97 10.47
C ASN A 9 -3.08 1.86 9.48
N ILE A 10 -3.77 0.71 9.43
CA ILE A 10 -4.93 0.50 8.54
C ILE A 10 -6.06 1.48 8.86
N THR A 11 -6.27 1.79 10.14
CA THR A 11 -7.28 2.76 10.57
C THR A 11 -6.90 4.18 10.13
N ALA A 12 -5.65 4.59 10.32
CA ALA A 12 -5.15 5.90 9.90
C ALA A 12 -5.20 6.08 8.38
N LEU A 13 -4.80 5.05 7.64
CA LEU A 13 -4.89 5.01 6.19
C LEU A 13 -6.34 5.14 5.71
N ASN A 14 -7.28 4.36 6.26
CA ASN A 14 -8.70 4.45 5.91
C ASN A 14 -9.26 5.86 6.14
N ARG A 15 -8.96 6.48 7.29
CA ARG A 15 -9.40 7.86 7.59
C ARG A 15 -8.82 8.91 6.63
N THR A 16 -7.63 8.65 6.09
CA THR A 16 -6.91 9.57 5.21
C THR A 16 -7.35 9.41 3.75
N LEU A 17 -7.57 8.17 3.32
CA LEU A 17 -7.73 7.80 1.92
C LEU A 17 -9.15 7.48 1.50
N ALA A 18 -10.04 7.19 2.45
CA ALA A 18 -11.44 6.89 2.17
C ALA A 18 -12.38 7.94 2.77
N THR A 19 -13.58 8.02 2.23
CA THR A 19 -14.68 8.82 2.75
C THR A 19 -15.97 8.03 2.67
N LEU A 20 -16.91 8.32 3.58
CA LEU A 20 -18.26 7.76 3.51
C LEU A 20 -19.04 8.51 2.44
N GLU A 21 -19.60 7.79 1.48
CA GLU A 21 -20.50 8.35 0.47
C GLU A 21 -21.91 8.43 1.04
N ALA A 22 -22.47 9.64 1.16
CA ALA A 22 -23.76 9.85 1.82
C ALA A 22 -24.93 9.13 1.14
N ALA A 23 -24.87 8.92 -0.18
CA ALA A 23 -25.96 8.32 -0.95
C ALA A 23 -26.10 6.81 -0.72
N THR A 24 -24.97 6.09 -0.60
CA THR A 24 -24.98 4.62 -0.44
C THR A 24 -24.58 4.17 0.97
N GLY A 25 -23.93 5.02 1.75
CA GLY A 25 -23.29 4.64 3.01
C GLY A 25 -22.02 3.82 2.82
N ASP A 26 -21.52 3.67 1.59
CA ASP A 26 -20.27 2.96 1.32
C ASP A 26 -19.05 3.82 1.64
N LEU A 27 -17.98 3.19 2.09
CA LEU A 27 -16.66 3.81 2.02
C LEU A 27 -16.15 3.75 0.58
N VAL A 28 -15.77 4.91 0.04
CA VAL A 28 -15.18 5.05 -1.30
C VAL A 28 -13.83 5.76 -1.20
N PRO A 29 -12.93 5.58 -2.17
CA PRO A 29 -11.69 6.34 -2.20
C PRO A 29 -12.01 7.83 -2.24
N ARG A 30 -11.27 8.63 -1.47
CA ARG A 30 -11.43 10.07 -1.46
C ARG A 30 -11.09 10.61 -2.85
N THR A 31 -11.90 11.54 -3.36
CA THR A 31 -11.61 12.19 -4.64
C THR A 31 -10.32 13.01 -4.51
N ALA A 32 -9.39 12.80 -5.44
CA ALA A 32 -8.21 13.64 -5.57
C ALA A 32 -8.66 15.09 -5.81
N GLY A 33 -8.20 16.02 -4.98
CA GLY A 33 -8.25 17.45 -5.32
C GLY A 33 -7.21 17.75 -6.41
N ALA A 34 -6.42 18.81 -6.23
CA ALA A 34 -5.29 19.09 -7.13
C ALA A 34 -4.14 18.05 -7.04
N ALA A 35 -4.04 17.35 -5.91
CA ALA A 35 -3.04 16.30 -5.69
C ALA A 35 -3.62 14.92 -5.99
N ASN A 36 -2.94 14.16 -6.84
CA ASN A 36 -3.35 12.79 -7.19
C ASN A 36 -2.94 11.77 -6.11
N CYS A 37 -1.99 12.12 -5.26
CA CYS A 37 -1.44 11.28 -4.20
C CYS A 37 -1.40 12.02 -2.87
N VAL A 38 -1.32 11.25 -1.79
CA VAL A 38 -1.08 11.75 -0.43
C VAL A 38 0.07 10.99 0.22
N GLU A 39 0.85 11.71 1.02
CA GLU A 39 1.84 11.10 1.91
C GLU A 39 1.14 10.63 3.19
N VAL A 40 1.22 9.34 3.50
CA VAL A 40 0.71 8.78 4.76
C VAL A 40 1.85 8.17 5.54
N GLU A 41 1.97 8.57 6.80
CA GLU A 41 2.97 8.03 7.70
C GLU A 41 2.51 6.68 8.26
N VAL A 42 3.39 5.69 8.15
CA VAL A 42 3.18 4.32 8.64
C VAL A 42 4.21 4.04 9.72
N GLY A 43 3.72 3.73 10.93
CA GLY A 43 4.55 3.36 12.08
C GLY A 43 4.84 1.86 12.11
N PHE A 44 6.04 1.48 12.53
CA PHE A 44 6.44 0.07 12.70
C PHE A 44 7.49 -0.04 13.81
N SER A 45 8.03 -1.25 14.04
CA SER A 45 8.91 -1.60 15.17
C SER A 45 9.83 -0.47 15.64
N LEU A 46 9.96 -0.35 16.96
CA LEU A 46 10.84 0.63 17.62
C LEU A 46 10.45 2.10 17.34
N ALA A 47 9.15 2.37 17.22
CA ALA A 47 8.60 3.71 16.95
C ALA A 47 9.13 4.36 15.65
N ARG A 48 9.63 3.55 14.72
CA ARG A 48 10.12 4.00 13.41
C ARG A 48 8.96 4.31 12.50
N ARG A 49 9.19 5.21 11.54
CA ARG A 49 8.18 5.66 10.60
C ARG A 49 8.74 5.78 9.20
N VAL A 50 7.91 5.43 8.23
CA VAL A 50 8.13 5.65 6.79
C VAL A 50 6.90 6.37 6.26
N LYS A 51 7.07 7.27 5.31
CA LYS A 51 5.93 7.85 4.60
C LYS A 51 5.72 7.09 3.30
N LEU A 52 4.50 6.63 3.05
CA LEU A 52 4.10 6.04 1.77
C LEU A 52 3.34 7.08 0.95
N MET A 53 3.64 7.17 -0.34
CA MET A 53 2.85 7.98 -1.27
C MET A 53 1.77 7.11 -1.86
N ILE A 54 0.51 7.41 -1.57
CA ILE A 54 -0.62 6.59 -1.99
C ILE A 54 -1.53 7.43 -2.88
N GLN A 55 -1.87 6.90 -4.05
CA GLN A 55 -2.76 7.55 -4.99
C GLN A 55 -4.20 7.46 -4.48
N TYR A 56 -4.95 8.56 -4.56
CA TYR A 56 -6.31 8.64 -4.02
C TYR A 56 -7.30 7.73 -4.77
N GLY A 57 -7.30 7.77 -6.11
CA GLY A 57 -8.35 7.10 -6.90
C GLY A 57 -8.29 5.58 -6.85
N ASP A 58 -7.09 5.01 -6.86
CA ASP A 58 -6.90 3.57 -6.92
C ASP A 58 -6.20 2.99 -5.69
N LEU A 59 -5.80 3.81 -4.70
CA LEU A 59 -5.10 3.39 -3.48
C LEU A 59 -3.74 2.70 -3.71
N TYR A 60 -3.17 2.79 -4.92
CA TYR A 60 -1.85 2.23 -5.18
C TYR A 60 -0.78 3.04 -4.48
N ILE A 61 0.16 2.34 -3.84
CA ILE A 61 1.41 2.93 -3.35
C ILE A 61 2.29 3.27 -4.57
N GLN A 62 2.77 4.50 -4.64
CA GLN A 62 3.53 5.07 -5.75
C GLN A 62 5.03 5.26 -5.41
N GLY A 63 5.37 5.15 -4.12
CA GLY A 63 6.72 5.33 -3.60
C GLY A 63 6.73 5.49 -2.08
N PHE A 64 7.88 5.89 -1.55
CA PHE A 64 8.05 6.17 -0.12
C PHE A 64 9.09 7.26 0.17
N ARG A 65 9.09 7.79 1.40
CA ARG A 65 10.21 8.53 1.98
C ARG A 65 10.90 7.72 3.07
N ASN A 66 12.23 7.69 3.04
CA ASN A 66 13.02 7.04 4.07
C ASN A 66 13.13 7.90 5.35
N LYS A 67 13.94 7.44 6.31
CA LYS A 67 14.19 8.14 7.58
C LYS A 67 14.84 9.51 7.43
N ASP A 68 15.57 9.72 6.34
CA ASP A 68 16.31 10.95 6.04
C ASP A 68 15.45 11.93 5.19
N GLY A 69 14.18 11.56 4.91
CA GLY A 69 13.24 12.37 4.11
C GLY A 69 13.43 12.27 2.60
N GLU A 70 14.36 11.44 2.13
CA GLU A 70 14.65 11.23 0.72
C GLU A 70 13.48 10.55 0.01
N LEU A 71 13.15 11.03 -1.20
CA LEU A 71 11.98 10.61 -1.96
C LEU A 71 12.34 9.53 -2.98
N PHE A 72 11.71 8.36 -2.85
CA PHE A 72 11.86 7.23 -3.78
C PHE A 72 10.54 6.95 -4.49
N LEU A 73 10.55 6.95 -5.82
CA LEU A 73 9.36 6.74 -6.65
C LEU A 73 9.52 5.51 -7.55
N PHE A 74 8.41 4.79 -7.77
CA PHE A 74 8.36 3.69 -8.73
C PHE A 74 8.01 4.19 -10.13
N ALA A 75 8.39 3.41 -11.16
CA ALA A 75 8.13 3.79 -12.55
C ALA A 75 6.64 4.02 -12.80
N GLY A 76 6.32 5.10 -13.52
CA GLY A 76 4.94 5.49 -13.80
C GLY A 76 4.20 6.09 -12.59
N SER A 77 4.92 6.43 -11.52
CA SER A 77 4.35 7.14 -10.37
C SER A 77 3.60 8.39 -10.81
N LYS A 78 2.37 8.55 -10.30
CA LYS A 78 1.56 9.76 -10.49
C LYS A 78 1.74 10.78 -9.37
N TYR A 79 2.74 10.60 -8.52
CA TYR A 79 3.04 11.53 -7.44
C TYR A 79 3.45 12.89 -8.01
N ASN A 80 2.66 13.93 -7.69
CA ASN A 80 2.86 15.29 -8.16
C ASN A 80 3.14 16.28 -7.02
N GLY A 81 3.55 15.78 -5.85
CA GLY A 81 3.90 16.63 -4.72
C GLY A 81 5.29 17.27 -4.86
N SER A 82 5.61 18.19 -3.95
CA SER A 82 6.90 18.87 -3.91
C SER A 82 8.03 17.99 -3.34
N GLY A 83 9.26 18.23 -3.80
CA GLY A 83 10.47 17.63 -3.27
C GLY A 83 11.34 17.00 -4.36
N ALA A 84 12.66 17.06 -4.19
CA ALA A 84 13.59 16.42 -5.11
C ALA A 84 13.45 14.88 -5.01
N VAL A 85 13.31 14.22 -6.16
CA VAL A 85 13.29 12.75 -6.24
C VAL A 85 14.72 12.26 -6.08
N ALA A 86 14.98 11.56 -4.98
CA ALA A 86 16.30 10.99 -4.69
C ALA A 86 16.58 9.76 -5.57
N SER A 87 15.54 8.99 -5.91
CA SER A 87 15.64 7.90 -6.88
C SER A 87 14.29 7.61 -7.54
N GLN A 88 14.34 7.38 -8.85
CA GLN A 88 13.22 6.91 -9.66
C GLN A 88 13.54 5.50 -10.12
N PHE A 89 12.84 4.50 -9.59
CA PHE A 89 13.03 3.11 -10.00
C PHE A 89 12.48 2.87 -11.40
N ASN A 90 13.11 1.96 -12.15
CA ASN A 90 12.66 1.54 -13.47
C ASN A 90 11.48 0.54 -13.42
N GLY A 91 11.28 -0.13 -12.28
CA GLY A 91 10.18 -1.09 -12.09
C GLY A 91 8.90 -0.41 -11.62
N LYS A 92 7.76 -0.94 -12.09
CA LYS A 92 6.41 -0.47 -11.73
C LYS A 92 5.88 -1.22 -10.49
N THR A 93 4.69 -0.81 -10.03
CA THR A 93 4.02 -1.37 -8.84
C THR A 93 2.91 -2.38 -9.17
N ASP A 94 2.72 -2.73 -10.44
CA ASP A 94 1.85 -3.85 -10.82
C ASP A 94 2.47 -5.20 -10.39
N TYR A 95 1.62 -6.19 -10.11
CA TYR A 95 2.09 -7.47 -9.56
C TYR A 95 3.06 -8.23 -10.47
N GLY A 96 2.91 -8.11 -11.80
CA GLY A 96 3.85 -8.71 -12.75
C GLY A 96 5.25 -8.12 -12.57
N SER A 97 5.36 -6.79 -12.54
CA SER A 97 6.62 -6.09 -12.24
C SER A 97 7.18 -6.42 -10.87
N LEU A 98 6.33 -6.70 -9.88
CA LEU A 98 6.72 -7.11 -8.54
C LEU A 98 7.02 -8.61 -8.39
N GLY A 99 6.95 -9.38 -9.49
CA GLY A 99 7.30 -10.80 -9.51
C GLY A 99 6.23 -11.72 -8.91
N TRP A 100 4.98 -11.26 -8.77
CA TRP A 100 3.87 -12.07 -8.30
C TRP A 100 2.83 -12.29 -9.41
N SER A 101 2.58 -13.56 -9.69
CA SER A 101 1.52 -13.98 -10.60
C SER A 101 0.22 -14.12 -9.83
N ARG A 102 -0.87 -13.60 -10.40
CA ARG A 102 -2.23 -13.72 -9.85
C ARG A 102 -2.82 -15.16 -9.91
N HIS A 103 -1.98 -16.17 -10.07
CA HIS A 103 -2.39 -17.58 -10.15
C HIS A 103 -1.91 -18.40 -8.95
N SER A 104 -1.08 -17.83 -8.08
CA SER A 104 -0.65 -18.45 -6.82
C SER A 104 -1.01 -17.56 -5.65
N GLY A 105 -1.50 -18.16 -4.57
CA GLY A 105 -1.68 -17.45 -3.31
C GLY A 105 -0.35 -16.90 -2.78
N LYS A 106 -0.43 -15.89 -1.91
CA LYS A 106 0.74 -15.35 -1.22
C LYS A 106 0.43 -15.11 0.25
N THR A 107 1.31 -15.57 1.12
CA THR A 107 1.27 -15.22 2.54
C THR A 107 2.12 -13.97 2.74
N VAL A 108 1.55 -12.96 3.40
CA VAL A 108 2.27 -11.77 3.89
C VAL A 108 1.98 -11.68 5.38
N THR A 109 3.02 -11.78 6.19
CA THR A 109 2.92 -11.69 7.65
C THR A 109 3.20 -10.27 8.15
N LEU A 110 2.93 -10.02 9.43
CA LEU A 110 3.30 -8.76 10.08
C LEU A 110 4.83 -8.58 10.17
N ASP A 111 5.60 -9.67 10.20
CA ASP A 111 7.06 -9.62 10.17
C ASP A 111 7.57 -9.27 8.77
N ASP A 112 6.94 -9.79 7.72
CA ASP A 112 7.23 -9.40 6.34
C ASP A 112 6.99 -7.91 6.10
N LEU A 113 5.91 -7.36 6.67
CA LEU A 113 5.64 -5.92 6.62
C LEU A 113 6.66 -5.10 7.40
N ASP A 114 7.10 -5.59 8.56
CA ASP A 114 8.14 -4.93 9.33
C ASP A 114 9.48 -4.85 8.58
N ASN A 115 9.86 -5.97 7.95
CA ASN A 115 11.06 -6.07 7.13
C ASN A 115 10.96 -5.19 5.87
N ALA A 116 9.77 -5.15 5.25
CA ALA A 116 9.50 -4.28 4.11
C ALA A 116 9.65 -2.80 4.47
N LEU A 117 9.04 -2.36 5.57
CA LEU A 117 9.16 -0.98 6.04
C LEU A 117 10.57 -0.66 6.52
N THR A 118 11.27 -1.60 7.15
CA THR A 118 12.69 -1.46 7.49
C THR A 118 13.57 -1.27 6.25
N THR A 119 13.24 -1.96 5.16
CA THR A 119 13.94 -1.82 3.86
C THR A 119 13.75 -0.41 3.31
N PHE A 120 12.51 0.11 3.31
CA PHE A 120 12.23 1.49 2.89
C PHE A 120 12.89 2.53 3.81
N TYR A 121 12.84 2.31 5.12
CA TYR A 121 13.41 3.18 6.14
C TYR A 121 14.92 3.36 5.98
N ASN A 122 15.63 2.30 5.56
CA ASN A 122 17.09 2.30 5.38
C ASN A 122 17.53 2.43 3.92
N ALA A 123 16.59 2.65 2.98
CA ALA A 123 16.95 2.95 1.60
C ALA A 123 17.85 4.19 1.54
N LYS A 124 18.76 4.23 0.58
CA LYS A 124 19.71 5.33 0.39
C LYS A 124 19.77 5.73 -1.08
N ALA A 125 19.77 7.04 -1.31
CA ALA A 125 19.97 7.59 -2.64
C ALA A 125 21.25 7.06 -3.30
N GLY A 126 21.19 6.78 -4.60
CA GLY A 126 22.33 6.30 -5.38
C GLY A 126 22.71 4.82 -5.17
N THR A 127 22.25 4.15 -4.11
CA THR A 127 22.58 2.73 -3.86
C THR A 127 21.37 1.80 -3.89
N THR A 128 20.20 2.28 -3.47
CA THR A 128 18.98 1.46 -3.50
C THR A 128 18.46 1.34 -4.93
N THR A 129 18.29 0.10 -5.39
CA THR A 129 17.74 -0.24 -6.71
C THR A 129 16.34 -0.85 -6.59
N PHE A 130 15.63 -0.99 -7.70
CA PHE A 130 14.33 -1.65 -7.74
C PHE A 130 14.38 -3.07 -7.15
N ALA A 131 15.40 -3.86 -7.49
CA ALA A 131 15.54 -5.23 -7.00
C ALA A 131 15.63 -5.29 -5.47
N ASN A 132 16.22 -4.28 -4.82
CA ASN A 132 16.29 -4.22 -3.36
C ASN A 132 14.93 -3.99 -2.71
N VAL A 133 14.02 -3.29 -3.38
CA VAL A 133 12.72 -2.87 -2.83
C VAL A 133 11.54 -3.64 -3.42
N GLN A 134 11.75 -4.50 -4.41
CA GLN A 134 10.68 -5.19 -5.15
C GLN A 134 9.78 -6.01 -4.22
N ASN A 135 10.36 -6.92 -3.43
CA ASN A 135 9.56 -7.74 -2.50
C ASN A 135 8.97 -6.89 -1.36
N ALA A 136 9.71 -5.89 -0.87
CA ALA A 136 9.19 -4.96 0.14
C ALA A 136 7.94 -4.22 -0.37
N MET A 137 7.97 -3.76 -1.62
CA MET A 137 6.85 -3.12 -2.29
C MET A 137 5.66 -4.07 -2.47
N LEU A 138 5.89 -5.32 -2.84
CA LEU A 138 4.83 -6.34 -2.92
C LEU A 138 4.17 -6.58 -1.56
N CYS A 139 4.96 -6.73 -0.50
CA CYS A 139 4.45 -6.90 0.86
C CYS A 139 3.61 -5.68 1.26
N CYS A 140 4.09 -4.46 1.05
CA CYS A 140 3.33 -3.24 1.35
C CYS A 140 2.07 -3.08 0.49
N ALA A 141 2.10 -3.47 -0.79
CA ALA A 141 0.94 -3.44 -1.66
C ALA A 141 -0.17 -4.35 -1.12
N LEU A 142 0.15 -5.61 -0.79
CA LEU A 142 -0.82 -6.55 -0.23
C LEU A 142 -1.24 -6.17 1.19
N GLY A 143 -0.27 -5.85 2.04
CA GLY A 143 -0.50 -5.61 3.46
C GLY A 143 -1.13 -4.27 3.78
N PHE A 144 -1.03 -3.26 2.91
CA PHE A 144 -1.67 -1.96 3.09
C PHE A 144 -2.69 -1.66 2.00
N ALA A 145 -2.29 -1.58 0.73
CA ALA A 145 -3.21 -1.16 -0.33
C ALA A 145 -4.40 -2.13 -0.50
N GLU A 146 -4.13 -3.43 -0.60
CA GLU A 146 -5.22 -4.42 -0.71
C GLU A 146 -5.96 -4.61 0.62
N ALA A 147 -5.27 -4.58 1.76
CA ALA A 147 -5.92 -4.64 3.07
C ALA A 147 -6.85 -3.44 3.36
N LEU A 148 -6.60 -2.29 2.73
CA LEU A 148 -7.54 -1.15 2.76
C LEU A 148 -8.80 -1.45 1.95
N ARG A 149 -8.62 -2.03 0.77
CA ARG A 149 -9.73 -2.37 -0.15
C ARG A 149 -10.57 -3.53 0.39
N PHE A 150 -9.96 -4.52 1.05
CA PHE A 150 -10.62 -5.76 1.46
C PHE A 150 -10.35 -6.15 2.92
N GLN A 151 -11.42 -6.46 3.64
CA GLN A 151 -11.35 -6.89 5.04
C GLN A 151 -10.68 -8.26 5.20
N ASP A 152 -10.92 -9.21 4.30
CA ASP A 152 -10.33 -10.55 4.37
C ASP A 152 -8.82 -10.53 4.15
N VAL A 153 -8.32 -9.71 3.23
CA VAL A 153 -6.88 -9.50 3.06
C VAL A 153 -6.25 -8.95 4.34
N SER A 154 -6.88 -7.96 4.98
CA SER A 154 -6.41 -7.43 6.27
C SER A 154 -6.36 -8.50 7.37
N MET A 155 -7.39 -9.36 7.45
CA MET A 155 -7.42 -10.47 8.39
C MET A 155 -6.37 -11.54 8.07
N ALA A 156 -6.15 -11.85 6.79
CA ALA A 156 -5.15 -12.81 6.35
C ALA A 156 -3.74 -12.37 6.77
N VAL A 157 -3.41 -11.09 6.58
CA VAL A 157 -2.14 -10.50 7.00
C VAL A 157 -1.94 -10.57 8.52
N MET A 158 -2.97 -10.22 9.30
CA MET A 158 -2.91 -10.29 10.77
C MET A 158 -2.74 -11.72 11.29
N ASN A 159 -3.24 -12.72 10.56
CA ASN A 159 -3.21 -14.11 10.96
C ASN A 159 -2.11 -14.93 10.27
N GLY A 160 -1.36 -14.32 9.34
CA GLY A 160 -0.33 -15.01 8.56
C GLY A 160 -0.88 -16.12 7.68
N THR A 161 -2.11 -15.95 7.17
CA THR A 161 -2.73 -16.91 6.25
C THR A 161 -2.57 -16.47 4.80
N GLU A 162 -2.78 -17.42 3.89
CA GLU A 162 -2.69 -17.16 2.45
C GLU A 162 -3.74 -16.12 2.01
N ILE A 163 -3.30 -15.20 1.14
CA ILE A 163 -4.16 -14.31 0.35
C ILE A 163 -4.35 -15.00 -1.00
N ALA A 164 -5.56 -15.46 -1.30
CA ALA A 164 -5.84 -16.08 -2.60
C ALA A 164 -5.88 -14.99 -3.67
N SER A 165 -5.39 -15.27 -4.87
CA SER A 165 -5.29 -14.19 -5.86
C SER A 165 -6.64 -13.67 -6.38
N ALA A 166 -7.70 -14.48 -6.33
CA ALA A 166 -9.04 -14.00 -6.64
C ALA A 166 -9.51 -12.93 -5.64
N ASP A 167 -8.95 -12.92 -4.43
CA ASP A 167 -9.34 -11.99 -3.36
C ASP A 167 -8.83 -10.56 -3.63
N VAL A 168 -7.88 -10.37 -4.56
CA VAL A 168 -7.31 -9.03 -4.86
C VAL A 168 -7.80 -8.43 -6.18
N ASP A 169 -8.93 -8.90 -6.73
CA ASP A 169 -9.60 -8.25 -7.87
C ASP A 169 -10.68 -7.26 -7.41
N TRP A 170 -10.28 -6.00 -7.26
CA TRP A 170 -11.14 -4.96 -6.70
C TRP A 170 -12.32 -4.61 -7.57
N SER A 171 -12.12 -4.56 -8.88
CA SER A 171 -13.19 -4.25 -9.83
C SER A 171 -14.22 -5.38 -9.89
N ALA A 172 -13.77 -6.63 -9.99
CA ALA A 172 -14.68 -7.78 -10.03
C ALA A 172 -15.46 -7.92 -8.72
N ARG A 173 -14.79 -7.86 -7.56
CA ARG A 173 -15.43 -7.99 -6.25
C ARG A 173 -16.38 -6.84 -5.93
N THR A 174 -16.06 -5.61 -6.36
CA THR A 174 -16.99 -4.48 -6.22
C THR A 174 -18.24 -4.67 -7.07
N LYS A 175 -18.09 -5.05 -8.35
CA LYS A 175 -19.23 -5.34 -9.24
C LYS A 175 -20.10 -6.49 -8.74
N ALA A 176 -19.49 -7.47 -8.08
CA ALA A 176 -20.19 -8.59 -7.45
C ALA A 176 -20.87 -8.23 -6.11
N ASN A 177 -20.76 -6.97 -5.65
CA ASN A 177 -21.25 -6.51 -4.34
C ASN A 177 -20.73 -7.36 -3.16
N ASP A 178 -19.48 -7.80 -3.24
CA ASP A 178 -18.86 -8.58 -2.17
C ASP A 178 -18.80 -7.76 -0.86
N TYR A 179 -19.37 -8.31 0.21
CA TYR A 179 -19.45 -7.69 1.54
C TYR A 179 -18.08 -7.51 2.20
N LYS A 180 -17.06 -8.24 1.74
CA LYS A 180 -15.69 -8.15 2.25
C LYS A 180 -14.92 -6.98 1.64
N VAL A 181 -15.44 -6.34 0.58
CA VAL A 181 -14.88 -5.11 0.03
C VAL A 181 -15.21 -3.95 0.97
N ARG A 182 -14.18 -3.43 1.62
CA ARG A 182 -14.26 -2.33 2.59
C ARG A 182 -14.38 -0.98 1.89
N VAL A 183 -13.58 -0.74 0.85
CA VAL A 183 -13.60 0.50 0.07
C VAL A 183 -14.06 0.16 -1.34
N LYS A 184 -15.15 0.74 -1.85
CA LYS A 184 -15.77 0.37 -3.13
C LYS A 184 -15.13 1.13 -4.30
N HIS A 185 -14.77 0.42 -5.36
CA HIS A 185 -14.32 1.01 -6.63
C HIS A 185 -15.52 1.58 -7.42
N ARG A 186 -15.36 2.76 -8.03
CA ARG A 186 -16.40 3.37 -8.87
C ARG A 186 -16.03 3.26 -10.34
#